data_AF-A0A0M2RW43-F1
#
_entry.id   AF-A0A0M2RW43-F1
#
_cell.length_a   1.000
_cell.length_b   1.000
_cell.length_c   1.000
_cell.angle_alpha   90.00
_cell.angle_beta   90.00
_cell.angle_gamma   90.00
#
_symmetry.space_group_name_H-M   'P 1'
#
loop_
_entity.id
_entity.type
_entity.pdbx_description
1 polymer ?
#
loop_
_entity_poly.entity_id
_entity_poly.type
_entity_poly.pdbx_seq_one_letter_code
_entity_poly.pdbx_strand_id
1 'polypeptide(L)'
;MAHFPVNHPARPLYRVLSGLIGLYILVFGVYGVAETWGDGLFSREDTSALGLRTNLAFSLVSVIFGAFLIIGASRRGNLGHYMNLTAGAVFLVTGILMMSVLQTQVNILNFSMATVIVSLLFGLILLATGLYDKVGTEEHAEEERRRREHPIAEAHR
;
A
#
# COMPACT_ATOMS: atom_id res chain seq x y z
N MET A 1 -23.53 -14.53 -5.56
CA MET A 1 -22.16 -14.48 -6.09
C MET A 1 -21.58 -13.13 -5.69
N ALA A 2 -20.37 -13.06 -5.14
CA ALA A 2 -19.79 -11.79 -4.69
C ALA A 2 -19.54 -10.87 -5.90
N HIS A 3 -20.22 -9.72 -5.95
CA HIS A 3 -20.03 -8.69 -6.96
C HIS A 3 -18.70 -7.97 -6.70
N PHE A 4 -17.59 -8.53 -7.17
CA PHE A 4 -16.31 -7.81 -7.18
C PHE A 4 -16.34 -6.78 -8.31
N PRO A 5 -15.94 -5.52 -8.06
CA PRO A 5 -15.84 -4.51 -9.12
C PRO A 5 -14.70 -4.90 -10.06
N VAL A 6 -15.05 -5.47 -11.21
CA VAL A 6 -14.13 -5.81 -12.29
C VAL A 6 -14.07 -4.62 -13.26
N ASN A 7 -12.89 -4.27 -13.78
CA ASN A 7 -12.68 -3.19 -14.77
C ASN A 7 -13.25 -1.81 -14.40
N HIS A 8 -13.06 -1.37 -13.14
CA HIS A 8 -13.58 -0.08 -12.71
C HIS A 8 -12.81 1.11 -13.36
N PRO A 9 -13.48 2.16 -13.86
CA PRO A 9 -12.82 3.32 -14.47
C PRO A 9 -11.91 4.09 -13.51
N ALA A 10 -12.06 3.89 -12.20
CA ALA A 10 -11.22 4.49 -11.16
C ALA A 10 -9.84 3.82 -10.98
N ARG A 11 -9.52 2.80 -11.78
CA ARG A 11 -8.25 2.07 -11.74
C ARG A 11 -6.99 2.97 -11.81
N PRO A 12 -6.93 4.03 -12.65
CA PRO A 12 -5.79 4.93 -12.68
C PRO A 12 -5.60 5.67 -11.34
N LEU A 13 -6.70 6.09 -10.70
CA LEU A 13 -6.66 6.78 -9.41
C LEU A 13 -6.07 5.88 -8.32
N TYR A 14 -6.53 4.63 -8.23
CA TYR A 14 -6.03 3.67 -7.24
C TYR A 14 -4.55 3.33 -7.43
N ARG A 15 -4.06 3.27 -8.68
CA ARG A 15 -2.63 3.08 -8.96
C ARG A 15 -1.79 4.29 -8.58
N VAL A 16 -2.30 5.50 -8.81
CA VAL A 16 -1.62 6.73 -8.36
C VAL A 16 -1.55 6.73 -6.84
N LEU A 17 -2.62 6.39 -6.13
CA LEU A 17 -2.62 6.31 -4.67
C LEU A 17 -1.63 5.27 -4.15
N SER A 18 -1.61 4.05 -4.70
CA SER A 18 -0.63 3.04 -4.26
C SER A 18 0.81 3.47 -4.55
N GLY A 19 1.05 4.12 -5.69
CA GLY A 19 2.35 4.70 -6.04
C GLY A 19 2.78 5.82 -5.09
N LEU A 20 1.86 6.72 -4.72
CA LEU A 20 2.12 7.79 -3.76
C LEU A 20 2.45 7.24 -2.36
N ILE A 21 1.75 6.20 -1.92
CA ILE A 21 2.06 5.52 -0.65
C ILE A 21 3.46 4.90 -0.71
N GLY A 22 3.79 4.16 -1.77
CA GLY A 22 5.12 3.60 -1.95
C GLY A 22 6.23 4.66 -1.97
N LEU A 23 5.97 5.79 -2.64
CA LEU A 23 6.89 6.93 -2.68
C LEU A 23 7.08 7.55 -1.31
N TYR A 24 6.00 7.79 -0.56
CA TYR A 24 6.07 8.32 0.79
C TYR A 24 6.91 7.42 1.70
N ILE A 25 6.66 6.10 1.68
CA ILE A 25 7.41 5.13 2.48
C ILE A 25 8.89 5.13 2.11
N LEU A 26 9.20 5.23 0.81
CA LEU A 26 10.59 5.28 0.33
C LEU A 26 11.30 6.57 0.80
N VAL A 27 10.65 7.72 0.65
CA VAL A 27 11.19 9.01 1.11
C VAL A 27 11.38 9.01 2.62
N PHE A 28 10.41 8.51 3.38
CA PHE A 28 10.51 8.32 4.82
C PHE A 28 11.70 7.43 5.18
N GLY A 29 11.88 6.29 4.50
CA GLY A 29 12.99 5.39 4.75
C GLY A 29 14.34 6.03 4.45
N VAL A 30 14.50 6.68 3.30
CA VAL A 30 15.78 7.34 2.92
C VAL A 30 16.12 8.48 3.88
N TYR A 31 15.14 9.32 4.21
CA TYR A 31 15.33 10.41 5.15
C TYR A 31 15.64 9.89 6.56
N GLY A 32 14.92 8.86 7.03
CA GLY A 32 15.19 8.23 8.32
C GLY A 32 16.56 7.58 8.40
N VAL A 33 17.04 6.95 7.31
CA VAL A 33 18.41 6.41 7.22
C VAL A 33 19.44 7.53 7.31
N ALA A 34 19.22 8.68 6.67
CA ALA A 34 20.13 9.81 6.73
C ALA A 34 20.22 10.41 8.14
N GLU A 35 19.09 10.54 8.84
CA GLU A 35 19.03 11.06 10.21
C GLU A 35 19.61 10.08 11.25
N THR A 36 19.47 8.76 11.03
CA THR A 36 19.93 7.71 11.98
C THR A 36 21.26 7.07 11.61
N TRP A 37 21.98 7.61 10.62
CA TRP A 37 23.20 7.01 10.06
C TRP A 37 24.33 6.83 11.09
N GLY A 38 24.35 7.68 12.13
CA GLY A 38 25.33 7.62 13.23
C GLY A 38 24.89 6.78 14.43
N ASP A 39 23.63 6.35 14.46
CA ASP A 39 23.04 5.70 15.64
C ASP A 39 23.17 4.18 15.56
N GLY A 40 23.09 3.50 16.71
CA GLY A 40 23.00 2.04 16.74
C GLY A 40 21.76 1.55 15.97
N LEU A 41 21.87 0.39 15.31
CA LEU A 41 20.78 -0.21 14.49
C LEU A 41 19.41 -0.25 15.19
N PHE A 42 19.43 -0.50 16.51
CA PHE A 42 18.25 -0.57 17.37
C PHE A 42 18.26 0.51 18.45
N SER A 43 18.92 1.65 18.19
CA SER A 43 18.85 2.79 19.09
C SER A 43 17.40 3.22 19.26
N ARG A 44 17.04 3.61 20.48
CA ARG A 44 15.71 4.10 20.87
C ARG A 44 15.75 5.60 21.19
N GLU A 45 16.73 6.29 20.64
CA GLU A 45 16.84 7.74 20.74
C GLU A 45 15.58 8.44 20.18
N ASP A 46 15.41 9.71 20.53
CA ASP A 46 14.24 10.51 20.20
C ASP A 46 14.26 11.00 18.73
N THR A 47 14.74 10.13 17.83
CA THR A 47 14.90 10.45 16.41
C THR A 47 13.56 10.26 15.69
N SER A 48 13.16 11.29 14.95
CA SER A 48 11.91 11.28 14.18
C SER A 48 12.16 11.74 12.74
N ALA A 49 11.53 11.04 11.81
CA ALA A 49 11.58 11.32 10.38
C ALA A 49 10.15 11.58 9.90
N LEU A 50 9.91 12.75 9.30
CA LEU A 50 8.58 13.14 8.77
C LEU A 50 7.43 12.98 9.79
N GLY A 51 7.68 13.24 11.07
CA GLY A 51 6.69 13.13 12.16
C GLY A 51 6.47 11.70 12.68
N LEU A 52 7.25 10.72 12.21
CA LEU A 52 7.23 9.34 12.67
C LEU A 52 8.52 9.04 13.45
N ARG A 53 8.37 8.49 14.66
CA ARG A 53 9.51 7.97 15.42
C ARG A 53 10.14 6.81 14.65
N THR A 54 11.46 6.83 14.52
CA THR A 54 12.18 5.84 13.71
C THR A 54 13.51 5.46 14.35
N ASN A 55 14.06 4.34 13.90
CA ASN A 55 15.46 3.99 14.09
C ASN A 55 16.04 3.48 12.77
N LEU A 56 17.35 3.26 12.74
CA LEU A 56 18.05 2.85 11.52
C LEU A 56 17.47 1.55 10.93
N ALA A 57 17.19 0.54 11.76
CA ALA A 57 16.58 -0.70 11.31
C ALA A 57 15.20 -0.49 10.67
N PHE A 58 14.33 0.32 11.27
CA PHE A 58 12.99 0.61 10.75
C PHE A 58 13.05 1.42 9.45
N SER A 59 13.98 2.37 9.36
CA SER A 59 14.19 3.15 8.15
C SER A 59 14.69 2.29 6.98
N LEU A 60 15.64 1.38 7.22
CA LEU A 60 16.10 0.42 6.21
C LEU A 60 14.97 -0.50 5.72
N VAL A 61 14.17 -1.05 6.64
CA VAL A 61 13.00 -1.86 6.27
C VAL A 61 12.03 -1.05 5.42
N SER A 62 11.80 0.21 5.78
CA SER A 62 10.93 1.12 5.03
C SER A 62 11.48 1.43 3.64
N VAL A 63 12.80 1.61 3.45
CA VAL A 63 13.40 1.75 2.11
C VAL A 63 13.10 0.53 1.25
N ILE A 64 13.33 -0.68 1.79
CA ILE A 64 13.10 -1.93 1.06
C ILE A 64 11.62 -2.07 0.68
N PHE A 65 10.71 -1.80 1.64
CA PHE A 65 9.27 -1.89 1.41
C PHE A 65 8.77 -0.83 0.42
N GLY A 66 9.25 0.41 0.53
CA GLY A 66 8.90 1.50 -0.38
C GLY A 66 9.34 1.20 -1.81
N ALA A 67 10.57 0.71 -1.99
CA ALA A 67 11.06 0.27 -3.30
C ALA A 67 10.22 -0.89 -3.86
N PHE A 68 9.88 -1.88 -3.04
CA PHE A 68 9.01 -2.99 -3.44
C PHE A 68 7.63 -2.51 -3.92
N LEU A 69 7.01 -1.56 -3.21
CA LEU A 69 5.72 -0.98 -3.59
C LEU A 69 5.80 -0.16 -4.88
N ILE A 70 6.86 0.63 -5.07
CA ILE A 70 7.10 1.38 -6.32
C ILE A 70 7.22 0.42 -7.52
N ILE A 71 7.98 -0.67 -7.36
CA ILE A 71 8.14 -1.69 -8.40
C ILE A 71 6.78 -2.35 -8.70
N GLY A 72 5.98 -2.62 -7.67
CA GLY A 72 4.63 -3.16 -7.82
C GLY A 72 3.67 -2.24 -8.57
N ALA A 73 3.68 -0.95 -8.23
CA ALA A 73 2.84 0.05 -8.88
C ALA A 73 3.22 0.27 -10.36
N SER A 74 4.49 0.07 -10.72
CA SER A 74 4.99 0.22 -12.10
C SER A 74 4.53 -0.91 -13.05
N ARG A 75 4.31 -2.13 -12.53
CA ARG A 75 3.87 -3.28 -13.35
C ARG A 75 2.43 -3.09 -13.85
N ARG A 76 2.18 -3.23 -15.16
CA ARG A 76 0.88 -2.93 -15.80
C ARG A 76 -0.15 -4.08 -15.82
N GLY A 77 0.20 -5.27 -15.32
CA GLY A 77 -0.69 -6.45 -15.31
C GLY A 77 -1.43 -6.69 -13.99
N ASN A 78 -2.04 -7.87 -13.83
CA ASN A 78 -2.69 -8.33 -12.59
C ASN A 78 -1.72 -8.45 -11.39
N LEU A 79 -0.41 -8.35 -11.63
CA LEU A 79 0.58 -8.34 -10.57
C LEU A 79 0.37 -7.16 -9.60
N GLY A 80 -0.07 -5.99 -10.11
CA GLY A 80 -0.36 -4.81 -9.28
C GLY A 80 -1.48 -5.06 -8.27
N HIS A 81 -2.56 -5.72 -8.71
CA HIS A 81 -3.68 -6.15 -7.86
C HIS A 81 -3.19 -7.02 -6.69
N TYR A 82 -2.46 -8.11 -6.98
CA TYR A 82 -1.98 -9.01 -5.93
C TYR A 82 -1.00 -8.32 -4.99
N MET A 83 -0.08 -7.51 -5.52
CA MET A 83 0.91 -6.80 -4.70
C MET A 83 0.25 -5.79 -3.76
N ASN A 84 -0.70 -4.99 -4.25
CA ASN A 84 -1.42 -4.03 -3.42
C ASN A 84 -2.31 -4.73 -2.37
N LEU A 85 -2.98 -5.81 -2.75
CA LEU A 85 -3.81 -6.59 -1.84
C LEU A 85 -2.97 -7.24 -0.72
N THR A 86 -1.88 -7.92 -1.09
CA THR A 86 -0.95 -8.54 -0.14
C THR A 86 -0.27 -7.48 0.73
N ALA A 87 0.21 -6.38 0.15
CA ALA A 87 0.81 -5.29 0.91
C ALA A 87 -0.19 -4.66 1.89
N GLY A 88 -1.43 -4.44 1.47
CA GLY A 88 -2.49 -3.93 2.34
C GLY A 88 -2.74 -4.85 3.54
N ALA A 89 -2.87 -6.16 3.29
CA ALA A 89 -3.01 -7.14 4.37
C ALA A 89 -1.81 -7.17 5.32
N VAL A 90 -0.58 -7.13 4.78
CA VAL A 90 0.64 -7.07 5.59
C VAL A 90 0.66 -5.81 6.45
N PHE A 91 0.38 -4.64 5.88
CA PHE A 91 0.35 -3.38 6.63
C PHE A 91 -0.68 -3.38 7.77
N LEU A 92 -1.87 -3.96 7.55
CA LEU A 92 -2.89 -4.10 8.58
C LEU A 92 -2.43 -5.02 9.71
N VAL A 93 -1.93 -6.21 9.37
CA VAL A 93 -1.43 -7.18 10.36
C VAL A 93 -0.25 -6.59 11.13
N THR A 94 0.70 -6.01 10.43
CA THR A 94 1.87 -5.35 11.03
C THR A 94 1.46 -4.19 11.92
N GLY A 95 0.48 -3.36 11.52
CA GLY A 95 -0.03 -2.27 12.35
C GLY A 95 -0.64 -2.75 13.66
N ILE A 96 -1.39 -3.85 13.63
CA ILE A 96 -1.93 -4.50 14.85
C ILE A 96 -0.79 -5.04 15.72
N LEU A 97 0.21 -5.70 15.12
CA LEU A 97 1.37 -6.20 15.86
C LEU A 97 2.18 -5.07 16.50
N MET A 98 2.40 -3.98 15.78
CA MET A 98 3.05 -2.76 16.30
C MET A 98 2.30 -2.21 17.52
N MET A 99 0.95 -2.17 17.45
CA MET A 99 0.12 -1.74 18.58
C MET A 99 0.29 -2.66 19.80
N SER A 100 0.30 -3.97 19.59
CA SER A 100 0.47 -4.97 20.66
C SER A 100 1.83 -4.88 21.35
N VAL A 101 2.90 -4.51 20.64
CA VAL A 101 4.25 -4.40 21.21
C VAL A 101 4.59 -3.00 21.75
N LEU A 102 3.77 -1.98 21.50
CA LEU A 102 4.09 -0.57 21.73
C LEU A 102 4.51 -0.25 23.17
N GLN A 103 3.85 -0.85 24.16
CA GLN A 103 4.13 -0.66 25.60
C GLN A 103 5.05 -1.75 26.18
N THR A 104 5.71 -2.53 25.33
CA THR A 104 6.52 -3.69 25.75
C THR A 104 8.01 -3.45 25.47
N GLN A 105 8.86 -4.21 26.16
CA GLN A 105 10.31 -4.19 25.92
C GLN A 105 10.69 -4.70 24.51
N VAL A 106 9.76 -5.38 23.83
CA VAL A 106 9.91 -5.92 22.47
C VAL A 106 9.80 -4.82 21.40
N ASN A 107 9.47 -3.57 21.78
CA ASN A 107 9.51 -2.41 20.87
C ASN A 107 10.94 -1.98 20.51
N ILE A 108 11.70 -2.88 19.89
CA ILE A 108 13.09 -2.71 19.48
C ILE A 108 13.18 -1.73 18.30
N LEU A 109 12.11 -1.61 17.50
CA LEU A 109 12.03 -0.73 16.33
C LEU A 109 11.50 0.68 16.64
N ASN A 110 11.32 1.01 17.92
CA ASN A 110 10.92 2.34 18.39
C ASN A 110 9.59 2.84 17.80
N PHE A 111 8.62 1.94 17.66
CA PHE A 111 7.28 2.26 17.15
C PHE A 111 6.55 3.25 18.05
N SER A 112 5.79 4.14 17.44
CA SER A 112 4.92 5.12 18.07
C SER A 112 3.46 4.94 17.63
N MET A 113 2.53 5.59 18.34
CA MET A 113 1.13 5.54 17.91
C MET A 113 0.93 6.12 16.50
N ALA A 114 1.75 7.11 16.12
CA ALA A 114 1.76 7.65 14.77
C ALA A 114 2.13 6.58 13.73
N THR A 115 3.18 5.77 13.97
CA THR A 115 3.57 4.69 13.04
C THR A 115 2.47 3.62 12.91
N VAL A 116 1.75 3.33 13.99
CA VAL A 116 0.60 2.41 13.97
C VAL A 116 -0.52 2.96 13.09
N ILE A 117 -0.94 4.21 13.34
CA ILE A 117 -2.04 4.85 12.59
C ILE A 117 -1.69 4.94 11.09
N VAL A 118 -0.48 5.39 10.76
CA VAL A 118 -0.03 5.49 9.37
C VAL A 118 0.00 4.11 8.70
N SER A 119 0.51 3.09 9.38
CA SER A 119 0.53 1.72 8.84
C SER A 119 -0.88 1.18 8.59
N LEU A 120 -1.83 1.42 9.50
CA LEU A 120 -3.22 1.01 9.31
C LEU A 120 -3.90 1.76 8.16
N LEU A 121 -3.67 3.07 8.03
CA LEU A 121 -4.20 3.87 6.92
C LEU A 121 -3.65 3.40 5.57
N PHE A 122 -2.34 3.17 5.47
CA PHE A 122 -1.75 2.60 4.27
C PHE A 122 -2.28 1.20 3.99
N GLY A 123 -2.43 0.37 5.01
CA GLY A 123 -3.04 -0.95 4.89
C GLY A 123 -4.44 -0.91 4.31
N LEU A 124 -5.30 -0.03 4.82
CA LEU A 124 -6.67 0.16 4.32
C LEU A 124 -6.70 0.67 2.88
N ILE A 125 -5.90 1.69 2.56
CA ILE A 125 -5.87 2.26 1.20
C ILE A 125 -5.32 1.23 0.22
N LEU A 126 -4.24 0.53 0.56
CA LEU A 126 -3.65 -0.51 -0.29
C LEU A 126 -4.60 -1.69 -0.48
N LEU A 127 -5.28 -2.13 0.58
CA LEU A 127 -6.28 -3.19 0.48
C LEU A 127 -7.46 -2.78 -0.41
N ALA A 128 -7.95 -1.53 -0.28
CA ALA A 128 -8.98 -0.99 -1.15
C ALA A 128 -8.47 -0.92 -2.60
N THR A 129 -7.27 -0.39 -2.84
CA THR A 129 -6.69 -0.34 -4.20
C THR A 129 -6.54 -1.73 -4.79
N GLY A 130 -6.10 -2.72 -4.00
CA GLY A 130 -6.04 -4.11 -4.40
C GLY A 130 -7.41 -4.62 -4.80
N LEU A 131 -8.42 -4.50 -3.94
CA LEU A 131 -9.76 -5.03 -4.23
C LEU A 131 -10.41 -4.42 -5.49
N TYR A 132 -10.12 -3.16 -5.80
CA TYR A 132 -10.66 -2.43 -6.97
C TYR A 132 -9.78 -2.52 -8.23
N ASP A 133 -8.55 -3.02 -8.16
CA ASP A 133 -7.63 -3.17 -9.31
C ASP A 133 -7.72 -4.56 -9.97
N LYS A 134 -8.71 -5.38 -9.58
CA LYS A 134 -8.91 -6.72 -10.14
C LYS A 134 -9.30 -6.63 -11.62
N VAL A 135 -8.44 -7.13 -12.50
CA VAL A 135 -8.74 -7.30 -13.94
C VAL A 135 -9.31 -8.70 -14.16
N GLY A 136 -10.49 -8.76 -14.77
CA GLY A 136 -11.10 -10.01 -15.23
C GLY A 136 -10.39 -10.57 -16.46
N THR A 137 -10.70 -11.81 -16.82
CA THR A 137 -10.28 -12.45 -18.09
C THR A 137 -10.72 -11.63 -19.30
N GLU A 138 -9.97 -11.72 -20.41
CA GLU A 138 -10.25 -10.96 -21.65
C GLU A 138 -11.69 -11.15 -22.15
N GLU A 139 -12.25 -12.36 -22.04
CA GLU A 139 -13.67 -12.65 -22.36
C GLU A 139 -14.65 -11.79 -21.55
N HIS A 140 -14.43 -11.58 -20.25
CA HIS A 140 -15.31 -10.74 -19.44
C HIS A 140 -15.14 -9.24 -19.75
N ALA A 141 -13.95 -8.82 -20.15
CA ALA A 141 -13.71 -7.44 -20.60
C ALA A 141 -14.36 -7.16 -21.96
N GLU A 142 -14.40 -8.14 -22.86
CA GLU A 142 -15.08 -8.08 -24.15
C GLU A 142 -16.61 -8.15 -23.99
N GLU A 143 -17.14 -9.00 -23.11
CA GLU A 143 -18.56 -9.05 -22.78
C GLU A 143 -19.07 -7.73 -22.19
N GLU A 144 -18.32 -7.10 -21.28
CA GLU A 144 -18.66 -5.78 -20.74
C GLU A 144 -18.59 -4.66 -21.77
N ARG A 145 -17.60 -4.68 -22.67
CA ARG A 145 -17.51 -3.74 -23.80
C ARG A 145 -18.70 -3.90 -24.72
N ARG A 146 -19.03 -5.14 -25.11
CA ARG A 146 -20.17 -5.47 -25.96
C ARG A 146 -21.51 -5.08 -25.33
N ARG A 147 -21.63 -5.18 -24.00
CA ARG A 147 -22.82 -4.74 -23.24
C ARG A 147 -22.94 -3.21 -23.14
N ARG A 148 -21.83 -2.48 -23.06
CA ARG A 148 -21.81 -1.00 -23.10
C ARG A 148 -22.03 -0.45 -24.51
N GLU A 149 -21.57 -1.17 -25.51
CA GLU A 149 -21.71 -0.84 -26.93
C GLU A 149 -23.06 -1.27 -27.51
N HIS A 150 -23.88 -2.04 -26.78
CA HIS A 150 -25.23 -2.39 -27.22
C HIS A 150 -26.05 -1.10 -27.32
N PRO A 151 -26.29 -0.58 -28.54
CA PRO A 151 -27.02 0.65 -28.71
C PRO A 151 -28.47 0.38 -28.32
N ILE A 152 -29.15 1.45 -27.95
CA ILE A 152 -30.60 1.58 -27.87
C ILE A 152 -31.19 1.35 -29.29
N ALA A 153 -31.05 0.15 -29.83
CA ALA A 153 -31.45 -0.21 -31.19
C ALA A 153 -32.86 -0.83 -31.26
N GLU A 154 -33.49 -1.08 -30.11
CA GLU A 154 -34.83 -1.67 -30.03
C GLU A 154 -35.92 -0.70 -29.55
N ALA A 155 -35.60 0.59 -29.30
CA ALA A 155 -36.61 1.55 -28.82
C ALA A 155 -37.41 2.25 -29.95
N HIS A 156 -37.13 1.97 -31.23
CA HIS A 156 -37.81 2.61 -32.36
C HIS A 156 -38.07 1.65 -33.55
N ARG A 157 -38.71 0.51 -33.29
CA ARG A 157 -39.32 -0.28 -34.38
C ARG A 157 -40.80 -0.47 -34.15
#